data_AF-A0A5C4NFC3-F1
#
_entry.id   AF-A0A5C4NFC3-F1
#
_cell.length_a   1.000
_cell.length_b   1.000
_cell.length_c   1.000
_cell.angle_alpha   90.00
_cell.angle_beta   90.00
_cell.angle_gamma   90.00
#
_symmetry.space_group_name_H-M   'P 1'
#
loop_
_entity.id
_entity.type
_entity.pdbx_description
1 polymer ?
#
loop_
_entity_poly.entity_id
_entity_poly.type
_entity_poly.pdbx_seq_one_letter_code
_entity_poly.pdbx_strand_id
1 'polypeptide(L)'
;MKNLKVLALSAAVAATVAGQAVAGGFAPVVAEPTPVAPEVIVEPEAPRSTFGLLLPLALLGGLVAIAVASDDDEGDSSPVSPE
;
A
#
# COMPACT_ATOMS: atom_id res chain seq x y z
N MET A 1 -22.04 8.02 8.39
CA MET A 1 -20.74 8.29 9.07
C MET A 1 -20.05 7.06 9.68
N LYS A 2 -20.75 5.96 10.00
CA LYS A 2 -20.12 4.76 10.60
C LYS A 2 -19.06 4.12 9.70
N ASN A 3 -19.30 4.11 8.39
CA ASN A 3 -18.49 3.44 7.38
C ASN A 3 -17.13 4.13 7.15
N LEU A 4 -17.07 5.46 7.39
CA LEU A 4 -15.85 6.26 7.22
C LEU A 4 -14.82 5.97 8.34
N LYS A 5 -15.31 5.66 9.55
CA LYS A 5 -14.46 5.33 10.71
C LYS A 5 -13.80 3.96 10.56
N VAL A 6 -14.50 3.01 9.94
CA VAL A 6 -14.00 1.65 9.67
C VAL A 6 -12.90 1.67 8.59
N LEU A 7 -13.04 2.54 7.59
CA LEU A 7 -12.03 2.73 6.54
C LEU A 7 -10.74 3.38 7.08
N ALA A 8 -10.87 4.40 7.96
CA ALA A 8 -9.71 5.05 8.58
C ALA A 8 -8.94 4.10 9.52
N LEU A 9 -9.65 3.23 10.24
CA LEU A 9 -9.05 2.27 11.17
C LEU A 9 -8.26 1.17 10.44
N SER A 10 -8.76 0.69 9.30
CA SER A 10 -8.07 -0.34 8.50
C SER A 10 -6.80 0.18 7.82
N ALA A 11 -6.80 1.45 7.37
CA ALA A 11 -5.60 2.09 6.82
C ALA A 11 -4.48 2.25 7.87
N ALA A 12 -4.83 2.59 9.12
CA ALA A 12 -3.86 2.73 10.21
C ALA A 12 -3.20 1.40 10.61
N VAL A 13 -3.96 0.29 10.56
CA VAL A 13 -3.44 -1.05 10.89
C VAL A 13 -2.52 -1.59 9.79
N ALA A 14 -2.81 -1.29 8.51
CA ALA A 14 -1.92 -1.67 7.42
C ALA A 14 -0.56 -0.94 7.48
N ALA A 15 -0.57 0.33 7.89
CA ALA A 15 0.64 1.14 8.04
C ALA A 15 1.57 0.67 9.18
N THR A 16 1.02 0.13 10.27
CA THR A 16 1.83 -0.34 11.41
C THR A 16 2.49 -1.70 11.16
N VAL A 17 1.87 -2.59 10.37
CA VAL A 17 2.45 -3.90 10.02
C VAL A 17 3.62 -3.76 9.05
N ALA A 18 3.58 -2.80 8.12
CA ALA A 18 4.69 -2.52 7.21
C ALA A 18 5.92 -1.91 7.92
N GLY A 19 5.76 -1.35 9.11
CA GLY A 19 6.84 -0.73 9.90
C GLY A 19 7.63 -1.70 10.79
N GLN A 20 7.24 -2.97 10.87
CA GLN A 20 7.89 -3.98 11.74
C GLN A 20 8.77 -4.94 10.93
N ALA A 21 9.63 -4.40 10.05
CA ALA A 21 10.76 -5.17 9.53
C ALA A 21 11.87 -5.17 10.60
N VAL A 22 11.96 -6.32 11.27
CA VAL A 22 12.84 -6.71 12.38
C VAL A 22 14.32 -6.56 12.01
N ALA A 23 15.08 -5.75 12.75
CA ALA A 23 16.55 -5.75 12.71
C ALA A 23 17.12 -5.39 14.09
N GLY A 24 17.14 -6.36 15.00
CA GLY A 24 17.61 -6.17 16.39
C GLY A 24 18.15 -7.43 17.05
N GLY A 25 18.82 -8.31 16.30
CA GLY A 25 19.46 -9.51 16.84
C GLY A 25 20.76 -9.19 17.59
N PHE A 26 20.83 -9.53 18.88
CA PHE A 26 21.97 -9.30 19.78
C PHE A 26 23.14 -10.27 19.52
N ALA A 27 24.38 -9.76 19.39
CA ALA A 27 25.59 -10.41 19.93
C ALA A 27 26.80 -9.44 20.07
N PRO A 28 27.68 -9.61 21.08
CA PRO A 28 28.67 -8.62 21.55
C PRO A 28 30.09 -8.71 20.91
N VAL A 29 31.09 -8.08 21.56
CA VAL A 29 32.06 -7.05 21.14
C VAL A 29 33.49 -7.50 20.69
N VAL A 30 33.99 -6.80 19.66
CA VAL A 30 35.35 -6.28 19.32
C VAL A 30 36.60 -7.18 19.25
N ALA A 31 37.27 -7.09 18.10
CA ALA A 31 38.73 -7.12 17.98
C ALA A 31 39.17 -5.88 17.16
N GLU A 32 40.14 -5.10 17.67
CA GLU A 32 40.80 -4.05 16.90
C GLU A 32 42.03 -4.63 16.17
N PRO A 33 42.04 -4.62 14.83
CA PRO A 33 43.33 -4.55 14.15
C PRO A 33 43.37 -3.58 12.97
N THR A 34 44.41 -2.74 13.00
CA THR A 34 45.03 -1.94 11.91
C THR A 34 44.17 -0.85 11.24
N PRO A 35 44.72 0.37 11.01
CA PRO A 35 44.05 1.38 10.19
C PRO A 35 44.06 0.91 8.73
N VAL A 36 43.06 0.10 8.37
CA VAL A 36 42.75 -0.26 7.00
C VAL A 36 42.26 1.03 6.33
N ALA A 37 42.84 1.37 5.17
CA ALA A 37 42.34 2.47 4.35
C ALA A 37 40.82 2.30 4.18
N PRO A 38 40.01 3.37 4.22
CA PRO A 38 38.57 3.25 4.17
C PRO A 38 38.16 2.53 2.88
N GLU A 39 37.79 1.25 3.03
CA GLU A 39 37.23 0.47 1.94
C GLU A 39 35.84 1.04 1.68
N VAL A 40 35.64 1.57 0.46
CA VAL A 40 34.33 2.06 0.04
C VAL A 40 33.46 0.83 -0.21
N ILE A 41 32.70 0.44 0.82
CA ILE A 41 31.68 -0.60 0.71
C ILE A 41 30.53 0.00 -0.09
N VAL A 42 30.43 -0.35 -1.37
CA VAL A 42 29.27 0.00 -2.20
C VAL A 42 28.20 -1.06 -1.95
N GLU A 43 27.09 -0.68 -1.32
CA GLU A 43 25.95 -1.57 -1.13
C GLU A 43 25.31 -1.89 -2.49
N PRO A 44 25.06 -3.17 -2.82
CA PRO A 44 24.36 -3.53 -4.04
C PRO A 44 22.97 -2.90 -4.08
N GLU A 45 22.55 -2.39 -5.24
CA GLU A 45 21.21 -1.83 -5.40
C GLU A 45 20.17 -2.93 -5.11
N ALA A 46 19.23 -2.65 -4.20
CA ALA A 46 18.21 -3.63 -3.80
C ALA A 46 17.34 -4.03 -5.00
N PRO A 47 16.99 -5.32 -5.16
CA PRO A 47 16.09 -5.76 -6.22
C PRO A 47 14.74 -5.03 -6.15
N ARG A 48 14.40 -4.28 -7.20
CA ARG A 48 13.10 -3.60 -7.32
C ARG A 48 12.10 -4.50 -8.06
N SER A 49 10.87 -4.58 -7.55
CA SER A 49 9.78 -5.32 -8.19
C SER A 49 8.75 -4.38 -8.81
N THR A 50 8.45 -4.59 -10.10
CA THR A 50 7.40 -3.87 -10.82
C THR A 50 5.99 -4.33 -10.41
N PHE A 51 5.87 -5.51 -9.79
CA PHE A 51 4.57 -6.06 -9.36
C PHE A 51 3.87 -5.20 -8.31
N GLY A 52 4.62 -4.37 -7.58
CA GLY A 52 4.05 -3.37 -6.66
C GLY A 52 3.12 -2.36 -7.35
N LEU A 53 3.23 -2.18 -8.68
CA LEU A 53 2.35 -1.30 -9.46
C LEU A 53 1.04 -1.98 -9.89
N LEU A 54 0.96 -3.31 -9.89
CA LEU A 54 -0.25 -4.01 -10.34
C LEU A 54 -1.42 -3.77 -9.39
N LEU A 55 -1.17 -3.80 -8.08
CA LEU A 55 -2.19 -3.57 -7.06
C LEU A 55 -2.83 -2.17 -7.15
N PRO A 56 -2.08 -1.05 -7.18
CA PRO A 56 -2.68 0.27 -7.31
C PRO A 56 -3.38 0.47 -8.66
N LEU A 57 -2.87 -0.11 -9.75
CA LEU A 57 -3.54 -0.05 -11.06
C LEU A 57 -4.86 -0.84 -11.06
N ALA A 58 -4.87 -2.03 -10.47
CA ALA A 58 -6.08 -2.83 -10.35
C ALA A 58 -7.14 -2.12 -9.49
N LEU A 59 -6.71 -1.51 -8.38
CA LEU A 59 -7.60 -0.73 -7.51
C LEU A 59 -8.18 0.48 -8.25
N LEU A 60 -7.35 1.22 -8.99
CA LEU A 60 -7.80 2.35 -9.80
C LEU A 60 -8.83 1.92 -10.85
N GLY A 61 -8.55 0.84 -11.60
CA GLY A 61 -9.49 0.29 -12.58
C GLY A 61 -10.81 -0.17 -11.96
N GLY A 62 -10.74 -0.83 -10.80
CA GLY A 62 -11.94 -1.25 -10.07
C GLY A 62 -12.82 -0.09 -9.61
N LEU A 63 -12.23 1.00 -9.10
CA LEU A 63 -12.98 2.19 -8.72
C LEU A 63 -13.65 2.88 -9.92
N VAL A 64 -12.95 2.97 -11.06
CA VAL A 64 -13.52 3.51 -12.31
C VAL A 64 -14.71 2.65 -12.77
N ALA A 65 -14.57 1.32 -12.74
CA ALA A 65 -15.65 0.42 -13.13
C ALA A 65 -16.90 0.57 -12.25
N ILE A 66 -16.73 0.72 -10.93
CA ILE A 66 -17.84 0.98 -10.00
C ILE A 66 -18.51 2.32 -10.31
N ALA A 67 -17.73 3.36 -10.59
CA ALA A 67 -18.27 4.69 -10.90
C ALA A 67 -19.11 4.66 -12.19
N VAL A 68 -18.61 4.02 -13.25
CA VAL A 68 -19.35 3.87 -14.53
C VAL A 68 -20.64 3.09 -14.33
N ALA A 69 -20.58 1.97 -13.61
CA ALA A 69 -21.76 1.16 -13.35
C ALA A 69 -22.83 1.87 -12.51
N SER A 70 -22.44 2.87 -11.70
CA SER A 70 -23.38 3.61 -10.85
C SER A 70 -24.11 4.74 -11.60
N ASP A 71 -23.55 5.26 -12.69
CA ASP A 71 -24.13 6.35 -13.49
C ASP A 71 -25.31 5.84 -14.37
N ASP A 72 -25.27 4.57 -14.77
CA ASP A 72 -26.31 3.95 -15.63
C ASP A 72 -27.62 3.64 -14.87
N ASP A 73 -27.62 3.58 -13.53
CA ASP A 73 -28.79 3.20 -12.71
C ASP A 73 -29.71 4.38 -12.34
N GLU A 74 -29.37 5.64 -12.69
CA GLU A 74 -30.14 6.83 -12.28
C GLU A 74 -31.26 7.24 -13.26
N GLY A 75 -31.62 6.40 -14.24
CA GLY A 75 -32.40 6.82 -15.40
C GLY A 75 -33.64 6.00 -15.80
N ASP A 76 -34.53 5.58 -14.90
CA ASP A 76 -35.95 5.30 -15.27
C ASP A 76 -36.88 5.17 -14.04
N SER A 77 -37.48 6.28 -13.60
CA SER A 77 -38.62 6.23 -12.68
C SER A 77 -39.58 7.41 -12.89
N SER A 78 -40.03 7.60 -14.14
CA SER A 78 -41.22 8.42 -14.38
C SER A 78 -42.49 7.65 -13.97
N PRO A 79 -43.35 8.18 -13.09
CA PRO A 79 -44.59 7.49 -12.72
C PRO A 79 -45.53 7.44 -13.94
N VAL A 80 -45.90 6.22 -14.37
CA VAL A 80 -46.96 6.01 -15.36
C VAL A 80 -48.28 6.46 -14.73
N SER A 81 -48.85 7.56 -15.22
CA SER A 81 -50.21 7.99 -14.89
C SER A 81 -51.22 7.05 -15.56
N PRO A 82 -52.10 6.35 -14.80
CA PRO A 82 -53.25 5.69 -15.39
C PRO A 82 -54.37 6.71 -15.67
N GLU A 83 -54.92 6.67 -16.90
CA GLU A 83 -56.18 7.32 -17.30
C GLU A 83 -57.41 6.63 -16.70
#